data_AF-A0A355UIK9-F1
#
_entry.id   AF-A0A355UIK9-F1
#
_cell.length_a   1.000
_cell.length_b   1.000
_cell.length_c   1.000
_cell.angle_alpha   90.00
_cell.angle_beta   90.00
_cell.angle_gamma   90.00
#
_symmetry.space_group_name_H-M   'P 1'
#
loop_
_entity.id
_entity.type
_entity.pdbx_description
1 polymer ?
#
loop_
_entity_poly.entity_id
_entity_poly.type
_entity_poly.pdbx_seq_one_letter_code
_entity_poly.pdbx_strand_id
1 'polypeptide(L)'
;MTFVSASNLFSQASKFMQPDPTIGIDAIIKSSNPYTNFGNVDELVMNSSNTGTIRSLIKFADINTIPANAQIESAVLYLYGYGTSTITPNGNSWPNNGLSNELWIERITQPWSESTVQWSNQPTTTTLNRVNVTPSTSVLNWNYSDNSNNLLQMVKYMHANPSQNNGFMIKLQNETSPRNTFFKSSDFSEEKFRPTLIVFYSTADFSYTYLASNIYAYTFSSQYFCSSQWSHEWTIDGVVVSTNMNFNYTFPYSSTYTICHKITHIYDGREFTKCETICIE
;
A
#
# COMPACT_ATOMS: atom_id res chain seq x y z
N MET A 1 -17.71 -20.19 34.80
CA MET A 1 -18.28 -19.90 33.47
C MET A 1 -17.10 -19.73 32.54
N THR A 2 -16.80 -20.77 31.75
CA THR A 2 -15.60 -20.81 30.89
C THR A 2 -15.99 -20.25 29.53
N PHE A 3 -15.45 -19.10 29.16
CA PHE A 3 -15.62 -18.50 27.84
C PHE A 3 -14.45 -18.93 26.96
N VAL A 4 -14.72 -19.42 25.76
CA VAL A 4 -13.69 -19.66 24.74
C VAL A 4 -13.67 -18.42 23.83
N SER A 5 -12.51 -17.75 23.73
CA SER A 5 -12.35 -16.55 22.91
C SER A 5 -11.50 -16.85 21.68
N ALA A 6 -11.94 -16.40 20.51
CA ALA A 6 -11.08 -16.11 19.37
C ALA A 6 -11.03 -14.57 19.22
N SER A 7 -9.86 -13.96 19.30
CA SER A 7 -9.72 -12.53 19.05
C SER A 7 -8.38 -12.19 18.42
N ASN A 8 -8.41 -11.46 17.31
CA ASN A 8 -7.34 -10.56 16.92
C ASN A 8 -7.79 -9.14 17.28
N LEU A 9 -7.00 -8.45 18.10
CA LEU A 9 -7.19 -7.03 18.41
C LEU A 9 -6.52 -6.24 17.30
N PHE A 10 -7.21 -5.32 16.62
CA PHE A 10 -6.75 -4.00 16.15
C PHE A 10 -7.85 -3.35 15.30
N SER A 11 -8.37 -2.19 15.74
CA SER A 11 -9.30 -1.37 14.94
C SER A 11 -8.58 -0.43 13.97
N GLN A 12 -7.27 -0.25 14.15
CA GLN A 12 -6.36 0.42 13.22
C GLN A 12 -5.08 -0.42 13.13
N ALA A 13 -4.70 -0.79 11.91
CA ALA A 13 -3.52 -1.60 11.61
C ALA A 13 -2.64 -0.88 10.59
N SER A 14 -1.38 -1.31 10.51
CA SER A 14 -0.46 -0.88 9.47
C SER A 14 0.11 -2.07 8.73
N LYS A 15 0.30 -1.92 7.42
CA LYS A 15 1.06 -2.84 6.59
C LYS A 15 2.37 -2.15 6.23
N PHE A 16 3.46 -2.67 6.76
CA PHE A 16 4.82 -2.27 6.41
C PHE A 16 5.30 -3.10 5.22
N MET A 17 5.82 -2.45 4.18
CA MET A 17 6.34 -3.10 2.98
C MET A 17 7.71 -2.52 2.65
N GLN A 18 8.74 -3.33 2.83
CA GLN A 18 10.13 -3.02 2.47
C GLN A 18 10.73 -4.28 1.83
N PRO A 19 10.48 -4.51 0.53
CA PRO A 19 10.93 -5.72 -0.15
C PRO A 19 12.45 -5.88 -0.07
N ASP A 20 12.92 -7.11 0.07
CA ASP A 20 14.32 -7.49 -0.05
C ASP A 20 14.64 -7.88 -1.52
N PRO A 21 15.90 -8.20 -1.88
CA PRO A 21 16.27 -8.58 -3.25
C PRO A 21 15.57 -9.84 -3.79
N THR A 22 14.94 -10.65 -2.93
CA THR A 22 14.27 -11.90 -3.33
C THR A 22 12.82 -11.67 -3.74
N ILE A 23 12.13 -10.78 -3.02
CA ILE A 23 10.71 -10.47 -3.24
C ILE A 23 10.47 -9.07 -3.83
N GLY A 24 11.54 -8.30 -3.97
CA GLY A 24 11.59 -7.02 -4.66
C GLY A 24 11.06 -7.12 -6.08
N ILE A 25 10.46 -6.03 -6.54
CA ILE A 25 10.02 -5.89 -7.92
C ILE A 25 10.32 -4.45 -8.32
N ASP A 26 11.51 -4.20 -8.81
CA ASP A 26 11.95 -2.91 -9.30
C ASP A 26 12.92 -3.02 -10.48
N ALA A 27 13.00 -1.97 -11.28
CA ALA A 27 13.93 -1.94 -12.40
C ALA A 27 14.18 -0.50 -12.83
N ILE A 28 15.36 -0.26 -13.41
CA ILE A 28 15.55 0.91 -14.26
C ILE A 28 15.32 0.53 -15.73
N ILE A 29 14.88 1.50 -16.52
CA ILE A 29 14.82 1.39 -17.99
C ILE A 29 15.58 2.53 -18.62
N LYS A 30 16.41 2.23 -19.63
CA LYS A 30 17.35 3.17 -20.22
C LYS A 30 17.20 3.25 -21.74
N SER A 31 16.96 4.44 -22.25
CA SER A 31 16.81 4.69 -23.70
C SER A 31 18.06 4.41 -24.53
N SER A 32 19.27 4.57 -23.97
CA SER A 32 20.52 4.24 -24.66
C SER A 32 20.72 2.74 -24.87
N ASN A 33 20.08 1.92 -24.04
CA ASN A 33 20.16 0.45 -24.08
C ASN A 33 18.74 -0.12 -24.11
N PRO A 34 17.99 0.11 -25.20
CA PRO A 34 16.54 -0.03 -25.13
C PRO A 34 16.04 -1.47 -25.03
N TYR A 35 16.91 -2.44 -25.33
CA TYR A 35 16.66 -3.88 -25.30
C TYR A 35 17.42 -4.61 -24.18
N THR A 36 17.85 -3.88 -23.15
CA THR A 36 18.54 -4.45 -21.99
C THR A 36 17.65 -4.32 -20.76
N ASN A 37 17.49 -5.43 -20.04
CA ASN A 37 16.86 -5.47 -18.73
C ASN A 37 17.85 -5.06 -17.64
N PHE A 38 17.38 -4.29 -16.67
CA PHE A 38 18.18 -3.82 -15.53
C PHE A 38 17.42 -4.03 -14.21
N GLY A 39 16.73 -5.17 -14.08
CA GLY A 39 15.95 -5.52 -12.88
C GLY A 39 16.77 -6.06 -11.70
N ASN A 40 18.11 -6.05 -11.77
CA ASN A 40 19.00 -6.44 -10.66
C ASN A 40 19.90 -5.28 -10.22
N VAL A 41 19.50 -4.03 -10.53
CA VAL A 41 20.29 -2.84 -10.23
C VAL A 41 19.88 -2.33 -8.86
N ASP A 42 20.86 -2.10 -7.98
CA ASP A 42 20.68 -1.65 -6.59
C ASP A 42 20.24 -0.18 -6.44
N GLU A 43 19.84 0.48 -7.54
CA GLU A 43 19.56 1.90 -7.64
C GLU A 43 18.29 2.17 -8.45
N LEU A 44 17.42 3.04 -7.92
CA LEU A 44 16.35 3.68 -8.66
C LEU A 44 16.87 5.02 -9.19
N VAL A 45 17.17 5.08 -10.49
CA VAL A 45 17.73 6.27 -11.15
C VAL A 45 16.70 6.96 -12.04
N MET A 46 16.66 8.28 -11.95
CA MET A 46 15.94 9.16 -12.86
C MET A 46 16.97 10.10 -13.48
N ASN A 47 17.22 9.97 -14.77
CA ASN A 47 18.30 10.70 -15.45
C ASN A 47 17.84 11.20 -16.82
N SER A 48 18.29 12.39 -17.21
CA SER A 48 18.33 12.83 -18.58
C SER A 48 19.72 13.41 -18.86
N SER A 49 20.36 12.86 -19.89
CA SER A 49 21.68 13.26 -20.36
C SER A 49 21.72 13.25 -21.88
N ASN A 50 22.84 13.71 -22.46
CA ASN A 50 23.06 13.63 -23.91
C ASN A 50 23.12 12.18 -24.43
N THR A 51 23.28 11.20 -23.53
CA THR A 51 23.30 9.77 -23.87
C THR A 51 21.95 9.09 -23.73
N GLY A 52 20.93 9.81 -23.25
CA GLY A 52 19.57 9.32 -23.10
C GLY A 52 18.97 9.55 -21.72
N THR A 53 17.75 9.07 -21.59
CA THR A 53 16.89 9.10 -20.40
C THR A 53 16.88 7.75 -19.67
N ILE A 54 16.81 7.80 -18.34
CA ILE A 54 16.57 6.68 -17.43
C ILE A 54 15.31 6.97 -16.60
N ARG A 55 14.45 5.96 -16.44
CA ARG A 55 13.29 5.97 -15.54
C ARG A 55 13.35 4.75 -14.63
N SER A 56 12.72 4.85 -13.46
CA SER A 56 12.64 3.75 -12.50
C SER A 56 11.22 3.22 -12.37
N LEU A 57 11.10 1.93 -12.10
CA LEU A 57 9.85 1.23 -11.84
C LEU A 57 9.99 0.53 -10.49
N ILE A 58 8.93 0.53 -9.69
CA ILE A 58 8.90 -0.19 -8.41
C ILE A 58 7.48 -0.64 -8.10
N LYS A 59 7.30 -1.86 -7.58
CA LYS A 59 6.01 -2.42 -7.20
C LYS A 59 6.04 -2.99 -5.79
N PHE A 60 5.06 -2.57 -4.99
CA PHE A 60 4.78 -3.16 -3.68
C PHE A 60 3.62 -4.16 -3.83
N ALA A 61 3.95 -5.43 -4.08
CA ALA A 61 2.95 -6.48 -4.30
C ALA A 61 2.11 -6.76 -3.04
N ASP A 62 2.73 -6.58 -1.88
CA ASP A 62 2.17 -6.83 -0.56
C ASP A 62 0.96 -5.94 -0.18
N ILE A 63 0.64 -4.91 -0.98
CA ILE A 63 -0.63 -4.17 -0.87
C ILE A 63 -1.81 -5.14 -0.89
N ASN A 64 -1.72 -6.19 -1.72
CA ASN A 64 -2.79 -7.18 -1.89
C ASN A 64 -2.96 -8.11 -0.66
N THR A 65 -2.07 -8.03 0.33
CA THR A 65 -2.20 -8.77 1.60
C THR A 65 -2.99 -8.00 2.66
N ILE A 66 -3.30 -6.72 2.42
CA ILE A 66 -4.21 -5.94 3.25
C ILE A 66 -5.62 -6.55 3.07
N PRO A 67 -6.40 -6.76 4.15
CA PRO A 67 -7.74 -7.33 4.04
C PRO A 67 -8.62 -6.59 3.03
N ALA A 68 -9.34 -7.32 2.19
CA ALA A 68 -10.14 -6.71 1.11
C ALA A 68 -11.24 -5.76 1.64
N ASN A 69 -11.73 -5.98 2.86
CA ASN A 69 -12.69 -5.11 3.54
C ASN A 69 -12.04 -3.94 4.31
N ALA A 70 -10.71 -3.79 4.24
CA ALA A 70 -10.01 -2.69 4.87
C ALA A 70 -10.24 -1.38 4.11
N GLN A 71 -10.42 -0.29 4.85
CA GLN A 71 -10.36 1.06 4.31
C GLN A 71 -8.96 1.62 4.54
N ILE A 72 -8.31 2.02 3.45
CA ILE A 72 -7.01 2.68 3.53
C ILE A 72 -7.22 4.12 4.03
N GLU A 73 -6.58 4.47 5.13
CA GLU A 73 -6.72 5.77 5.78
C GLU A 73 -5.61 6.72 5.36
N SER A 74 -4.37 6.24 5.33
CA SER A 74 -3.21 6.98 4.86
C SER A 74 -2.14 6.02 4.32
N ALA A 75 -1.22 6.56 3.54
CA ALA A 75 -0.05 5.84 3.06
C ALA A 75 1.17 6.76 3.15
N VAL A 76 2.34 6.19 3.42
CA VAL A 76 3.61 6.91 3.43
C VAL A 76 4.62 6.13 2.61
N LEU A 77 5.17 6.75 1.57
CA LEU A 77 6.26 6.22 0.76
C LEU A 77 7.57 6.87 1.19
N TYR A 78 8.61 6.06 1.42
CA TYR A 78 9.97 6.49 1.68
C TYR A 78 10.90 6.00 0.58
N LEU A 79 11.76 6.90 0.09
CA LEU A 79 12.84 6.62 -0.84
C LEU A 79 14.14 7.16 -0.24
N TYR A 80 15.22 6.40 -0.33
CA TYR A 80 16.47 6.74 0.36
C TYR A 80 17.62 6.91 -0.62
N GLY A 81 18.32 8.03 -0.51
CA GLY A 81 19.59 8.25 -1.19
C GLY A 81 20.73 7.59 -0.41
N TYR A 82 21.87 7.41 -1.07
CA TYR A 82 23.08 6.87 -0.44
C TYR A 82 24.32 7.71 -0.81
N GLY A 83 25.43 7.51 -0.10
CA GLY A 83 26.65 8.30 -0.23
C GLY A 83 27.34 8.18 -1.59
N THR A 84 26.96 7.21 -2.41
CA THR A 84 27.49 6.99 -3.75
C THR A 84 26.39 6.45 -4.68
N SER A 85 26.56 6.71 -5.97
CA SER A 85 25.81 6.03 -7.05
C SER A 85 26.78 5.52 -8.09
N THR A 86 26.57 4.29 -8.58
CA THR A 86 27.39 3.71 -9.65
C THR A 86 27.02 4.27 -11.03
N ILE A 87 25.75 4.66 -11.22
CA ILE A 87 25.22 5.20 -12.47
C ILE A 87 25.38 6.72 -12.55
N THR A 88 25.27 7.41 -11.41
CA THR A 88 25.43 8.87 -11.29
C THR A 88 26.50 9.23 -10.24
N PRO A 89 27.80 9.01 -10.51
CA PRO A 89 28.86 9.15 -9.51
C PRO A 89 28.99 10.53 -8.88
N ASN A 90 28.54 11.57 -9.57
CA ASN A 90 28.54 12.95 -9.07
C ASN A 90 27.32 13.28 -8.18
N GLY A 91 26.45 12.31 -7.92
CA GLY A 91 25.22 12.47 -7.17
C GLY A 91 24.12 13.22 -7.93
N ASN A 92 23.11 13.70 -7.21
CA ASN A 92 21.96 14.44 -7.73
C ASN A 92 22.39 15.75 -8.41
N SER A 93 21.75 16.10 -9.53
CA SER A 93 22.08 17.32 -10.28
C SER A 93 21.73 18.61 -9.53
N TRP A 94 20.81 18.55 -8.57
CA TRP A 94 20.43 19.66 -7.71
C TRP A 94 20.82 19.36 -6.24
N PRO A 95 21.22 20.37 -5.43
CA PRO A 95 21.26 21.80 -5.72
C PRO A 95 22.48 22.28 -6.53
N ASN A 96 23.42 21.39 -6.89
CA ASN A 96 24.74 21.79 -7.39
C ASN A 96 24.74 22.48 -8.76
N ASN A 97 24.03 21.94 -9.75
CA ASN A 97 24.09 22.42 -11.14
C ASN A 97 23.01 23.47 -11.48
N GLY A 98 22.22 23.92 -10.50
CA GLY A 98 21.15 24.91 -10.69
C GLY A 98 19.95 24.46 -11.55
N LEU A 99 19.97 23.22 -12.07
CA LEU A 99 18.88 22.64 -12.85
C LEU A 99 18.04 21.72 -11.97
N SER A 100 16.77 22.09 -11.77
CA SER A 100 15.79 21.30 -11.03
C SER A 100 15.70 19.86 -11.55
N ASN A 101 15.67 18.91 -10.63
CA ASN A 101 15.50 17.47 -10.84
C ASN A 101 14.20 16.95 -10.20
N GLU A 102 13.15 17.77 -10.21
CA GLU A 102 11.81 17.37 -9.83
C GLU A 102 11.38 16.09 -10.53
N LEU A 103 10.61 15.27 -9.82
CA LEU A 103 10.11 13.99 -10.32
C LEU A 103 8.59 13.94 -10.36
N TRP A 104 8.08 13.04 -11.18
CA TRP A 104 6.74 12.49 -11.08
C TRP A 104 6.82 11.06 -10.56
N ILE A 105 5.95 10.72 -9.61
CA ILE A 105 5.58 9.33 -9.33
C ILE A 105 4.19 9.12 -9.92
N GLU A 106 4.09 8.19 -10.87
CA GLU A 106 2.87 7.86 -11.59
C GLU A 106 2.53 6.38 -11.42
N ARG A 107 1.24 6.07 -11.28
CA ARG A 107 0.80 4.67 -11.25
C ARG A 107 0.98 4.04 -12.62
N ILE A 108 1.51 2.82 -12.65
CA ILE A 108 1.63 2.02 -13.85
C ILE A 108 0.27 1.37 -14.16
N THR A 109 -0.17 1.44 -15.42
CA THR A 109 -1.47 0.93 -15.87
C THR A 109 -1.38 -0.38 -16.65
N GLN A 110 -0.19 -0.74 -17.13
CA GLN A 110 0.08 -1.96 -17.87
C GLN A 110 0.91 -2.94 -17.02
N PRO A 111 0.58 -4.25 -16.99
CA PRO A 111 1.39 -5.23 -16.28
C PRO A 111 2.81 -5.32 -16.85
N TRP A 112 3.77 -5.55 -15.98
CA TRP A 112 5.18 -5.74 -16.32
C TRP A 112 5.83 -6.75 -15.37
N SER A 113 6.96 -7.28 -15.79
CA SER A 113 7.77 -8.21 -15.00
C SER A 113 9.21 -7.68 -14.94
N GLU A 114 9.76 -7.65 -13.74
CA GLU A 114 11.12 -7.21 -13.46
C GLU A 114 12.18 -7.91 -14.32
N SER A 115 12.03 -9.20 -14.61
CA SER A 115 13.01 -9.97 -15.38
C SER A 115 12.99 -9.70 -16.89
N THR A 116 11.98 -8.97 -17.39
CA THR A 116 11.79 -8.76 -18.84
C THR A 116 11.54 -7.31 -19.23
N VAL A 117 11.31 -6.42 -18.27
CA VAL A 117 11.07 -5.00 -18.56
C VAL A 117 12.35 -4.33 -19.07
N GLN A 118 12.19 -3.53 -20.11
CA GLN A 118 13.24 -2.77 -20.77
C GLN A 118 12.61 -1.50 -21.37
N TRP A 119 13.43 -0.58 -21.88
CA TRP A 119 12.89 0.67 -22.42
C TRP A 119 11.91 0.45 -23.58
N SER A 120 12.20 -0.51 -24.46
CA SER A 120 11.41 -0.77 -25.67
C SER A 120 10.03 -1.37 -25.39
N ASN A 121 9.82 -1.97 -24.20
CA ASN A 121 8.55 -2.56 -23.78
C ASN A 121 8.02 -1.94 -22.47
N GLN A 122 8.47 -0.73 -22.14
CA GLN A 122 8.10 -0.07 -20.90
C GLN A 122 6.57 0.03 -20.74
N PRO A 123 6.04 -0.16 -19.52
CA PRO A 123 4.60 -0.12 -19.31
C PRO A 123 4.09 1.32 -19.35
N THR A 124 2.84 1.49 -19.75
CA THR A 124 2.16 2.79 -19.71
C THR A 124 1.83 3.23 -18.28
N THR A 125 1.72 4.55 -18.08
CA THR A 125 1.37 5.17 -16.79
C THR A 125 0.12 6.05 -16.91
N THR A 126 -0.40 6.52 -15.78
CA THR A 126 -1.45 7.54 -15.73
C THR A 126 -1.01 8.76 -14.94
N THR A 127 -1.44 9.95 -15.38
CA THR A 127 -1.23 11.22 -14.68
C THR A 127 -2.26 11.47 -13.57
N LEU A 128 -3.32 10.66 -13.51
CA LEU A 128 -4.34 10.76 -12.46
C LEU A 128 -3.71 10.53 -11.08
N ASN A 129 -3.88 11.50 -10.20
CA ASN A 129 -3.31 11.52 -8.85
C ASN A 129 -1.78 11.44 -8.80
N ARG A 130 -1.04 11.81 -9.86
CA ARG A 130 0.44 11.78 -9.84
C ARG A 130 1.03 12.60 -8.68
N VAL A 131 2.09 12.09 -8.06
CA VAL A 131 2.77 12.78 -6.95
C VAL A 131 3.86 13.67 -7.51
N ASN A 132 3.88 14.93 -7.06
CA ASN A 132 4.92 15.90 -7.36
C ASN A 132 6.06 15.76 -6.35
N VAL A 133 7.21 15.27 -6.80
CA VAL A 133 8.42 15.23 -5.97
C VAL A 133 9.20 16.51 -6.21
N THR A 134 9.41 17.30 -5.15
CA THR A 134 10.23 18.51 -5.19
C THR A 134 11.68 18.20 -5.59
N PRO A 135 12.49 19.19 -6.02
CA PRO A 135 13.91 18.96 -6.28
C PRO A 135 14.60 18.35 -5.05
N SER A 136 15.71 17.66 -5.29
CA SER A 136 16.53 17.14 -4.18
C SER A 136 16.98 18.23 -3.21
N THR A 137 17.30 17.90 -1.97
CA THR A 137 17.86 18.91 -1.03
C THR A 137 19.34 18.70 -0.78
N SER A 138 19.94 17.65 -1.35
CA SER A 138 21.35 17.32 -1.20
C SER A 138 21.86 16.55 -2.42
N VAL A 139 23.15 16.70 -2.72
CA VAL A 139 23.82 16.01 -3.82
C VAL A 139 23.90 14.50 -3.57
N LEU A 140 24.14 14.10 -2.32
CA LEU A 140 24.19 12.70 -1.87
C LEU A 140 23.30 12.56 -0.64
N ASN A 141 22.91 11.32 -0.31
CA ASN A 141 22.10 11.00 0.87
C ASN A 141 20.75 11.77 0.95
N TRP A 142 20.19 12.15 -0.20
CA TRP A 142 18.88 12.78 -0.22
C TRP A 142 17.79 11.73 -0.01
N ASN A 143 17.09 11.83 1.12
CA ASN A 143 15.92 11.01 1.40
C ASN A 143 14.66 11.78 1.06
N TYR A 144 13.65 11.06 0.55
CA TYR A 144 12.34 11.60 0.21
C TYR A 144 11.25 10.80 0.92
N SER A 145 10.22 11.50 1.38
CA SER A 145 9.00 10.89 1.90
C SER A 145 7.77 11.58 1.33
N ASP A 146 6.77 10.80 0.92
CA ASP A 146 5.47 11.32 0.52
C ASP A 146 4.36 10.70 1.37
N ASN A 147 3.47 11.54 1.89
CA ASN A 147 2.24 11.14 2.58
C ASN A 147 1.02 11.89 2.01
N SER A 148 1.09 12.29 0.74
CA SER A 148 0.10 13.14 0.10
C SER A 148 -1.23 12.42 -0.13
N ASN A 149 -2.31 13.19 -0.29
CA ASN A 149 -3.58 12.62 -0.73
C ASN A 149 -3.47 11.93 -2.11
N ASN A 150 -2.58 12.41 -2.98
CA ASN A 150 -2.33 11.82 -4.29
C ASN A 150 -1.81 10.37 -4.17
N LEU A 151 -0.80 10.14 -3.32
CA LEU A 151 -0.32 8.79 -3.01
C LEU A 151 -1.43 7.93 -2.38
N LEU A 152 -2.18 8.49 -1.42
CA LEU A 152 -3.31 7.78 -0.79
C LEU A 152 -4.33 7.31 -1.84
N GLN A 153 -4.70 8.15 -2.81
CA GLN A 153 -5.64 7.76 -3.87
C GLN A 153 -5.05 6.66 -4.79
N MET A 154 -3.74 6.69 -5.08
CA MET A 154 -3.11 5.61 -5.84
C MET A 154 -3.14 4.28 -5.08
N VAL A 155 -2.80 4.28 -3.79
CA VAL A 155 -2.79 3.07 -2.94
C VAL A 155 -4.22 2.53 -2.79
N LYS A 156 -5.21 3.38 -2.55
CA LYS A 156 -6.64 3.00 -2.52
C LYS A 156 -7.07 2.30 -3.80
N TYR A 157 -6.68 2.84 -4.95
CA TYR A 157 -6.99 2.24 -6.24
C TYR A 157 -6.37 0.84 -6.39
N MET A 158 -5.09 0.69 -6.04
CA MET A 158 -4.39 -0.60 -6.16
C MET A 158 -4.92 -1.65 -5.17
N HIS A 159 -5.30 -1.24 -3.96
CA HIS A 159 -5.96 -2.10 -2.98
C HIS A 159 -7.33 -2.58 -3.48
N ALA A 160 -8.15 -1.67 -4.01
CA ALA A 160 -9.48 -2.00 -4.54
C ALA A 160 -9.42 -2.82 -5.84
N ASN A 161 -8.30 -2.78 -6.57
CA ASN A 161 -8.12 -3.46 -7.85
C ASN A 161 -6.81 -4.27 -7.83
N PRO A 162 -6.73 -5.38 -7.08
CA PRO A 162 -5.47 -6.09 -6.83
C PRO A 162 -4.80 -6.63 -8.11
N SER A 163 -5.58 -6.94 -9.16
CA SER A 163 -5.07 -7.34 -10.47
C SER A 163 -4.47 -6.18 -11.28
N GLN A 164 -4.68 -4.93 -10.83
CA GLN A 164 -4.16 -3.70 -11.44
C GLN A 164 -3.10 -3.02 -10.57
N ASN A 165 -2.64 -3.68 -9.50
CA ASN A 165 -1.44 -3.27 -8.78
C ASN A 165 -0.20 -3.58 -9.61
N ASN A 166 0.19 -2.61 -10.45
CA ASN A 166 1.41 -2.66 -11.26
C ASN A 166 2.50 -1.74 -10.71
N GLY A 167 2.34 -1.18 -9.51
CA GLY A 167 3.31 -0.29 -8.90
C GLY A 167 3.38 1.10 -9.53
N PHE A 168 4.55 1.72 -9.42
CA PHE A 168 4.82 3.10 -9.75
C PHE A 168 5.98 3.21 -10.74
N MET A 169 5.89 4.20 -11.64
CA MET A 169 7.03 4.69 -12.41
C MET A 169 7.46 6.03 -11.84
N ILE A 170 8.76 6.17 -11.60
CA ILE A 170 9.41 7.40 -11.15
C ILE A 170 10.23 7.96 -12.32
N LYS A 171 9.98 9.22 -12.69
CA LYS A 171 10.63 9.87 -13.83
C LYS A 171 10.84 11.35 -13.57
N LEU A 172 11.81 11.96 -14.25
CA LEU A 172 11.99 13.42 -14.21
C LEU A 172 10.75 14.11 -14.78
N GLN A 173 10.38 15.27 -14.22
CA GLN A 173 9.35 16.10 -14.84
C GLN A 173 9.84 16.72 -16.14
N ASN A 174 11.12 17.11 -16.16
CA ASN A 174 11.80 17.62 -17.32
C ASN A 174 12.92 16.66 -17.71
N GLU A 175 12.69 15.89 -18.78
CA GLU A 175 13.68 14.96 -19.34
C GLU A 175 14.61 15.65 -20.36
N THR A 176 14.87 16.95 -20.20
CA THR A 176 15.92 17.68 -20.92
C THR A 176 17.23 17.58 -20.16
N SER A 177 18.34 17.32 -20.85
CA SER A 177 19.67 17.19 -20.26
C SER A 177 20.23 18.53 -19.73
N PRO A 178 21.11 18.53 -18.70
CA PRO A 178 21.43 17.44 -17.78
C PRO A 178 20.61 17.55 -16.47
N ARG A 179 19.91 16.47 -16.10
CA ARG A 179 19.15 16.38 -14.84
C ARG A 179 19.23 14.97 -14.29
N ASN A 180 19.42 14.80 -12.99
CA ASN A 180 19.34 13.48 -12.38
C ASN A 180 19.05 13.48 -10.88
N THR A 181 18.46 12.37 -10.46
CA THR A 181 18.21 11.98 -9.08
C THR A 181 18.39 10.48 -8.97
N PHE A 182 18.87 9.98 -7.83
CA PHE A 182 18.85 8.55 -7.54
C PHE A 182 18.39 8.25 -6.11
N PHE A 183 17.86 7.05 -5.93
CA PHE A 183 17.59 6.39 -4.65
C PHE A 183 18.10 4.95 -4.72
N LYS A 184 18.11 4.25 -3.60
CA LYS A 184 18.40 2.81 -3.55
C LYS A 184 17.14 1.99 -3.83
N SER A 185 17.35 0.81 -4.42
CA SER A 185 16.27 -0.13 -4.75
C SER A 185 16.15 -1.24 -3.71
N SER A 186 15.27 -2.21 -3.92
CA SER A 186 15.15 -3.38 -3.03
C SER A 186 16.38 -4.28 -3.05
N ASP A 187 17.16 -4.24 -4.13
CA ASP A 187 18.42 -4.99 -4.30
C ASP A 187 19.58 -4.46 -3.43
N PHE A 188 19.43 -3.28 -2.81
CA PHE A 188 20.50 -2.72 -2.01
C PHE A 188 20.77 -3.55 -0.74
N SER A 189 22.05 -3.77 -0.42
CA SER A 189 22.46 -4.70 0.63
C SER A 189 22.06 -4.25 2.04
N GLU A 190 22.05 -2.94 2.31
CA GLU A 190 21.64 -2.38 3.59
C GLU A 190 20.13 -2.09 3.63
N GLU A 191 19.38 -2.91 4.38
CA GLU A 191 17.92 -2.87 4.50
C GLU A 191 17.36 -1.46 4.78
N LYS A 192 17.97 -0.70 5.70
CA LYS A 192 17.49 0.64 6.10
C LYS A 192 17.45 1.68 4.98
N PHE A 193 18.07 1.41 3.83
CA PHE A 193 18.06 2.29 2.66
C PHE A 193 17.18 1.75 1.53
N ARG A 194 16.48 0.62 1.70
CA ARG A 194 15.54 0.11 0.70
C ARG A 194 14.24 0.92 0.72
N PRO A 195 13.56 1.10 -0.43
CA PRO A 195 12.27 1.77 -0.50
C PRO A 195 11.23 1.13 0.42
N THR A 196 10.41 1.97 1.06
CA THR A 196 9.41 1.51 2.03
C THR A 196 8.06 2.15 1.73
N LEU A 197 7.01 1.34 1.68
CA LEU A 197 5.62 1.81 1.67
C LEU A 197 4.94 1.34 2.96
N ILE A 198 4.41 2.29 3.73
CA ILE A 198 3.60 2.01 4.91
C ILE A 198 2.17 2.40 4.61
N VAL A 199 1.23 1.48 4.83
CA VAL A 199 -0.19 1.72 4.61
C VAL A 199 -0.93 1.55 5.93
N PHE A 200 -1.61 2.60 6.36
CA PHE A 200 -2.47 2.58 7.54
C PHE A 200 -3.91 2.34 7.10
N TYR A 201 -4.58 1.40 7.76
CA TYR A 201 -5.93 1.01 7.40
C TYR A 201 -6.74 0.59 8.63
N SER A 202 -8.05 0.70 8.49
CA SER A 202 -9.02 0.19 9.45
C SER A 202 -9.87 -0.90 8.82
N THR A 203 -10.26 -1.87 9.63
CA THR A 203 -11.20 -2.93 9.26
C THR A 203 -12.36 -2.92 10.23
N ALA A 204 -13.58 -3.19 9.74
CA ALA A 204 -14.62 -3.68 10.65
C ALA A 204 -14.13 -4.99 11.25
N ASP A 205 -14.17 -5.11 12.56
CA ASP A 205 -13.86 -6.34 13.25
C ASP A 205 -14.79 -6.53 14.45
N PHE A 206 -15.10 -7.79 14.74
CA PHE A 206 -15.86 -8.20 15.88
C PHE A 206 -15.32 -9.49 16.48
N SER A 207 -15.62 -9.69 17.76
CA SER A 207 -15.40 -10.94 18.47
C SER A 207 -16.74 -11.52 18.92
N TYR A 208 -16.78 -12.82 19.14
CA TYR A 208 -17.89 -13.45 19.82
C TYR A 208 -17.42 -14.43 20.89
N THR A 209 -18.29 -14.66 21.87
CA THR A 209 -18.15 -15.73 22.87
C THR A 209 -19.47 -16.47 22.99
N TYR A 210 -19.44 -17.71 23.45
CA TYR A 210 -20.65 -18.49 23.72
C TYR A 210 -20.60 -19.09 25.12
N LEU A 211 -21.76 -19.42 25.67
CA LEU A 211 -21.86 -20.08 26.96
C LEU A 211 -21.66 -21.58 26.79
N ALA A 212 -20.65 -22.16 27.45
CA ALA A 212 -20.49 -23.62 27.44
C ALA A 212 -21.70 -24.39 28.00
N SER A 213 -22.49 -23.75 28.88
CA SER A 213 -23.73 -24.31 29.42
C SER A 213 -24.94 -24.19 28.48
N ASN A 214 -24.84 -23.36 27.44
CA ASN A 214 -25.84 -23.22 26.40
C ASN A 214 -25.13 -22.79 25.10
N ILE A 215 -24.75 -23.77 24.30
CA ILE A 215 -23.98 -23.57 23.07
C ILE A 215 -24.71 -22.73 22.02
N TYR A 216 -26.02 -22.48 22.19
CA TYR A 216 -26.79 -21.59 21.31
C TYR A 216 -26.71 -20.12 21.73
N ALA A 217 -26.25 -19.81 22.95
CA ALA A 217 -26.22 -18.45 23.48
C ALA A 217 -24.85 -17.80 23.24
N TYR A 218 -24.85 -16.77 22.38
CA TYR A 218 -23.68 -16.00 21.98
C TYR A 218 -23.75 -14.55 22.44
N THR A 219 -22.59 -13.97 22.72
CA THR A 219 -22.38 -12.53 22.87
C THR A 219 -21.44 -12.08 21.76
N PHE A 220 -21.89 -11.14 20.94
CA PHE A 220 -21.12 -10.49 19.91
C PHE A 220 -20.71 -9.09 20.36
N SER A 221 -19.45 -8.74 20.10
CA SER A 221 -18.88 -7.45 20.49
C SER A 221 -18.08 -6.84 19.35
N SER A 222 -18.41 -5.60 19.00
CA SER A 222 -17.62 -4.79 18.07
C SER A 222 -16.23 -4.51 18.66
N GLN A 223 -15.18 -4.68 17.85
CA GLN A 223 -13.80 -4.36 18.25
C GLN A 223 -13.40 -2.90 17.91
N TYR A 224 -14.34 -2.11 17.39
CA TYR A 224 -14.14 -0.69 17.11
C TYR A 224 -14.44 0.17 18.35
N PHE A 225 -13.44 0.87 18.90
CA PHE A 225 -13.52 1.52 20.23
C PHE A 225 -13.96 2.99 20.25
N CYS A 226 -14.39 3.58 19.12
CA CYS A 226 -14.95 4.94 19.09
C CYS A 226 -16.48 4.92 18.96
N SER A 227 -17.20 4.51 20.00
CA SER A 227 -18.67 4.32 19.98
C SER A 227 -19.49 5.57 19.63
N SER A 228 -18.95 6.78 19.78
CA SER A 228 -19.70 8.02 19.57
C SER A 228 -19.75 8.49 18.11
N GLN A 229 -18.93 7.91 17.23
CA GLN A 229 -18.80 8.35 15.83
C GLN A 229 -19.30 7.32 14.81
N TRP A 230 -19.78 6.17 15.29
CA TRP A 230 -20.17 5.04 14.43
C TRP A 230 -21.52 4.49 14.86
N SER A 231 -22.41 4.28 13.90
CA SER A 231 -23.59 3.43 14.09
C SER A 231 -23.22 1.97 13.82
N HIS A 232 -23.97 1.05 14.43
CA HIS A 232 -23.77 -0.39 14.28
C HIS A 232 -25.02 -1.04 13.71
N GLU A 233 -24.86 -2.06 12.88
CA GLU A 233 -25.93 -2.92 12.39
C GLU A 233 -25.38 -4.35 12.31
N TRP A 234 -26.06 -5.27 12.98
CA TRP A 234 -25.73 -6.68 12.98
C TRP A 234 -26.79 -7.45 12.22
N THR A 235 -26.37 -8.31 11.30
CA THR A 235 -27.26 -9.23 10.60
C THR A 235 -26.87 -10.69 10.83
N ILE A 236 -27.88 -11.54 10.90
CA ILE A 236 -27.73 -13.01 10.89
C ILE A 236 -28.51 -13.52 9.69
N ASP A 237 -27.81 -14.19 8.77
CA ASP A 237 -28.33 -14.64 7.47
C ASP A 237 -29.05 -13.50 6.71
N GLY A 238 -28.49 -12.29 6.81
CA GLY A 238 -29.03 -11.08 6.17
C GLY A 238 -30.15 -10.37 6.92
N VAL A 239 -30.68 -10.94 8.00
CA VAL A 239 -31.73 -10.32 8.82
C VAL A 239 -31.11 -9.48 9.92
N VAL A 240 -31.49 -8.20 10.03
CA VAL A 240 -31.01 -7.30 11.11
C VAL A 240 -31.51 -7.78 12.47
N VAL A 241 -30.58 -8.01 13.41
CA VAL A 241 -30.87 -8.51 14.76
C VAL A 241 -30.49 -7.52 15.87
N SER A 242 -29.62 -6.54 15.59
CA SER A 242 -29.19 -5.56 16.58
C SER A 242 -28.59 -4.32 15.92
N THR A 243 -28.71 -3.17 16.58
CA THR A 243 -27.98 -1.94 16.26
C THR A 243 -27.06 -1.46 17.39
N ASN A 244 -26.94 -2.26 18.44
CA ASN A 244 -26.06 -1.98 19.57
C ASN A 244 -24.61 -2.33 19.21
N MET A 245 -23.65 -1.66 19.86
CA MET A 245 -22.24 -1.98 19.75
C MET A 245 -21.94 -3.45 20.11
N ASN A 246 -22.60 -3.96 21.15
CA ASN A 246 -22.53 -5.35 21.59
C ASN A 246 -23.95 -5.89 21.77
N PHE A 247 -24.18 -7.16 21.48
CA PHE A 247 -25.49 -7.78 21.71
C PHE A 247 -25.38 -9.27 22.02
N ASN A 248 -26.42 -9.78 22.70
CA ASN A 248 -26.58 -11.20 22.96
C ASN A 248 -27.60 -11.78 21.98
N TYR A 249 -27.34 -13.00 21.51
CA TYR A 249 -28.23 -13.73 20.62
C TYR A 249 -28.32 -15.19 21.02
N THR A 250 -29.50 -15.79 20.90
CA THR A 250 -29.68 -17.24 21.10
C THR A 250 -30.18 -17.86 19.81
N PHE A 251 -29.37 -18.74 19.23
CA PHE A 251 -29.72 -19.43 17.99
C PHE A 251 -30.81 -20.48 18.22
N PRO A 252 -31.77 -20.63 17.29
CA PRO A 252 -32.92 -21.49 17.49
C PRO A 252 -32.63 -22.99 17.34
N TYR A 253 -31.61 -23.37 16.57
CA TYR A 253 -31.25 -24.76 16.28
C TYR A 253 -29.80 -24.86 15.81
N SER A 254 -29.26 -26.08 15.75
CA SER A 254 -27.94 -26.34 15.17
C SER A 254 -27.98 -26.10 13.67
N SER A 255 -27.08 -25.25 13.20
CA SER A 255 -26.95 -24.86 11.80
C SER A 255 -25.64 -24.13 11.60
N THR A 256 -25.37 -23.81 10.34
CA THR A 256 -24.40 -22.78 9.95
C THR A 256 -25.14 -21.46 9.81
N TYR A 257 -24.60 -20.40 10.43
CA TYR A 257 -25.13 -19.04 10.38
C TYR A 257 -24.06 -18.08 9.85
N THR A 258 -24.47 -17.11 9.04
CA THR A 258 -23.60 -16.01 8.59
C THR A 258 -23.90 -14.76 9.40
N ILE A 259 -22.94 -14.32 10.21
CA ILE A 259 -23.06 -13.14 11.05
C ILE A 259 -22.31 -12.02 10.36
N CYS A 260 -22.97 -10.91 10.06
CA CYS A 260 -22.33 -9.72 9.56
C CYS A 260 -22.45 -8.57 10.55
N HIS A 261 -21.36 -7.81 10.72
CA HIS A 261 -21.31 -6.57 11.47
C HIS A 261 -20.97 -5.44 10.51
N LYS A 262 -21.91 -4.51 10.35
CA LYS A 262 -21.72 -3.25 9.63
C LYS A 262 -21.55 -2.11 10.62
N ILE A 263 -20.55 -1.26 10.39
CA ILE A 263 -20.40 0.03 11.06
C ILE A 263 -20.47 1.15 10.02
N THR A 264 -21.16 2.24 10.37
CA THR A 264 -21.28 3.41 9.50
C THR A 264 -20.85 4.66 10.26
N HIS A 265 -19.91 5.43 9.70
CA HIS A 265 -19.43 6.66 10.31
C HIS A 265 -20.52 7.73 10.19
N ILE A 266 -20.90 8.33 11.32
CA ILE A 266 -22.08 9.20 11.37
C ILE A 266 -21.90 10.54 10.64
N TYR A 267 -20.65 10.97 10.39
CA TYR A 267 -20.38 12.28 9.79
C TYR A 267 -20.15 12.24 8.28
N ASP A 268 -19.54 11.17 7.77
CA ASP A 268 -19.20 11.05 6.34
C ASP A 268 -19.82 9.84 5.66
N GLY A 269 -20.63 9.06 6.39
CA GLY A 269 -21.38 7.93 5.85
C GLY A 269 -20.51 6.75 5.41
N ARG A 270 -19.21 6.73 5.75
CA ARG A 270 -18.34 5.60 5.39
C ARG A 270 -18.80 4.34 6.10
N GLU A 271 -18.95 3.25 5.34
CA GLU A 271 -19.42 1.97 5.86
C GLU A 271 -18.34 0.90 5.79
N PHE A 272 -18.34 0.01 6.77
CA PHE A 272 -17.44 -1.14 6.84
C PHE A 272 -18.27 -2.34 7.24
N THR A 273 -18.09 -3.48 6.57
CA THR A 273 -18.77 -4.71 6.92
C THR A 273 -17.76 -5.84 7.07
N LYS A 274 -17.90 -6.64 8.12
CA LYS A 274 -17.23 -7.93 8.28
C LYS A 274 -18.30 -9.00 8.45
N CYS A 275 -18.15 -10.12 7.76
CA CYS A 275 -18.99 -11.29 7.94
C CYS A 275 -18.15 -12.49 8.36
N GLU A 276 -18.65 -13.29 9.30
CA GLU A 276 -18.08 -14.57 9.67
C GLU A 276 -19.16 -15.65 9.69
N THR A 277 -18.77 -16.86 9.33
CA THR A 277 -19.64 -18.03 9.37
C THR A 277 -19.37 -18.80 10.66
N ILE A 278 -20.42 -19.05 11.43
CA ILE A 278 -20.36 -19.82 12.68
C ILE A 278 -21.15 -21.12 12.48
N CYS A 279 -20.52 -22.24 12.79
CA CYS A 279 -21.16 -23.55 12.85
C CYS A 279 -21.51 -23.87 14.30
N ILE A 280 -22.78 -24.18 14.55
CA ILE A 280 -23.28 -24.62 15.86
C ILE A 280 -23.68 -26.09 15.71
N GLU A 281 -22.96 -26.97 16.39
CA GLU A 281 -23.15 -28.44 16.37
C GLU A 281 -23.84 -28.95 17.64
#